data_AF-A0A3P7N3J5-F1
#
_entry.id   AF-A0A3P7N3J5-F1
#
_cell.length_a   1.000
_cell.length_b   1.000
_cell.length_c   1.000
_cell.angle_alpha   90.00
_cell.angle_beta   90.00
_cell.angle_gamma   90.00
#
_symmetry.space_group_name_H-M   'P 1'
#
loop_
_entity.id
_entity.type
_entity.pdbx_description
1 polymer ?
#
loop_
_entity_poly.entity_id
_entity_poly.type
_entity_poly.pdbx_seq_one_letter_code
_entity_poly.pdbx_strand_id
1 'polypeptide(L)'
;MRGLALTTAQYSLLKVEDKDPHPKNWRPQLLICLSTTWSKDIIDLRAMSMLNLGAQLKAGQGLAIACAFLKGSADSAKDKIHAKQVKDRLTKDMAKTRLRGFSKTIFYSSEQVALFQSIGIGGLRPNTILLSWPKTGDPEELELFTEKLIYGVITENCVLVAK
;
A
#
# COMPACT_ATOMS: atom_id res chain seq x y z
N MET A 1 28.85 -2.19 2.35
CA MET A 1 27.80 -3.03 1.73
C MET A 1 26.54 -2.26 1.25
N ARG A 2 26.07 -1.20 1.94
CA ARG A 2 24.87 -0.45 1.50
C ARG A 2 24.97 0.17 0.09
N GLY A 3 26.13 0.71 -0.28
CA GLY A 3 26.35 1.30 -1.61
C GLY A 3 26.21 0.28 -2.75
N LEU A 4 26.80 -0.91 -2.59
CA LEU A 4 26.68 -2.01 -3.57
C LEU A 4 25.23 -2.43 -3.78
N ALA A 5 24.45 -2.57 -2.70
CA ALA A 5 23.04 -2.95 -2.80
C ALA A 5 22.20 -1.91 -3.57
N LEU A 6 22.47 -0.61 -3.34
CA LEU A 6 21.81 0.49 -4.04
C LEU A 6 22.15 0.48 -5.54
N THR A 7 23.42 0.31 -5.91
CA THR A 7 23.85 0.23 -7.31
C THR A 7 23.19 -0.96 -8.02
N THR A 8 23.16 -2.13 -7.38
CA THR A 8 22.49 -3.32 -7.93
C THR A 8 20.99 -3.12 -8.11
N ALA A 9 20.32 -2.48 -7.14
CA ALA A 9 18.89 -2.17 -7.24
C ALA A 9 18.60 -1.21 -8.39
N GLN A 10 19.38 -0.12 -8.50
CA GLN A 10 19.25 0.86 -9.58
C GLN A 10 19.46 0.19 -10.95
N TYR A 11 20.53 -0.59 -11.11
CA TYR A 11 20.83 -1.32 -12.33
C TYR A 11 19.70 -2.29 -12.71
N SER A 12 19.12 -2.97 -11.73
CA SER A 12 18.00 -3.89 -11.97
C SER A 12 16.74 -3.14 -12.40
N LEU A 13 16.42 -2.01 -11.76
CA LEU A 13 15.25 -1.20 -12.09
C LEU A 13 15.33 -0.59 -13.49
N LEU A 14 16.51 -0.14 -13.92
CA LEU A 14 16.71 0.39 -15.28
C LEU A 14 16.47 -0.64 -16.39
N LYS A 15 16.49 -1.94 -16.06
CA LYS A 15 16.21 -3.04 -16.99
C LYS A 15 14.75 -3.48 -16.98
N VAL A 16 13.96 -3.05 -15.99
CA VAL A 16 12.53 -3.35 -15.97
C VAL A 16 11.86 -2.43 -16.99
N GLU A 17 11.29 -3.01 -18.04
CA GLU A 17 10.55 -2.25 -19.03
C GLU A 17 9.34 -1.55 -18.38
N ASP A 18 9.18 -0.26 -18.65
CA ASP A 18 8.01 0.52 -18.26
C ASP A 18 6.95 0.40 -19.37
N LYS A 19 6.47 -0.82 -19.58
CA LYS A 19 5.40 -1.15 -20.53
C LYS A 19 4.40 -2.06 -19.87
N ASP A 20 3.14 -1.93 -20.24
CA ASP A 20 2.12 -2.81 -19.72
C ASP A 20 2.37 -4.25 -20.17
N PRO A 21 2.30 -5.23 -19.24
CA PRO A 21 2.51 -6.61 -19.60
C PRO A 21 1.42 -7.06 -20.57
N HIS A 22 1.79 -7.82 -21.58
CA HIS A 22 0.82 -8.48 -22.44
C HIS A 22 -0.20 -9.25 -21.57
N PRO A 23 -1.51 -9.24 -21.86
CA PRO A 23 -2.54 -9.80 -20.97
C PRO A 23 -2.26 -11.25 -20.51
N LYS A 24 -1.69 -12.09 -21.39
CA LYS A 24 -1.28 -13.47 -21.08
C LYS A 24 -0.20 -13.59 -19.98
N ASN A 25 0.58 -12.55 -19.76
CA ASN A 25 1.69 -12.50 -18.81
C ASN A 25 1.41 -11.55 -17.64
N TRP A 26 0.17 -11.11 -17.48
CA TRP A 26 -0.19 -10.23 -16.38
C TRP A 26 0.04 -10.93 -15.03
N ARG A 27 0.74 -10.24 -14.12
CA ARG A 27 1.00 -10.71 -12.75
C ARG A 27 0.60 -9.60 -11.78
N PRO A 28 -0.20 -9.91 -10.75
CA PRO A 28 -0.66 -8.90 -9.81
C PRO A 28 0.54 -8.36 -9.00
N GLN A 29 0.71 -7.05 -8.98
CA GLN A 29 1.62 -6.29 -8.12
C GLN A 29 0.75 -5.49 -7.15
N LEU A 30 0.78 -5.86 -5.87
CA LEU A 30 -0.25 -5.46 -4.91
C LEU A 30 0.09 -4.12 -4.23
N LEU A 31 -0.88 -3.22 -4.20
CA LEU A 31 -0.97 -2.11 -3.26
C LEU A 31 -2.10 -2.42 -2.27
N ILE A 32 -1.76 -2.71 -1.01
CA ILE A 32 -2.72 -3.02 0.04
C ILE A 32 -3.03 -1.74 0.80
N CYS A 33 -4.25 -1.21 0.66
CA CYS A 33 -4.65 0.03 1.32
C CYS A 33 -5.34 -0.27 2.65
N LEU A 34 -4.75 0.20 3.75
CA LEU A 34 -5.26 0.01 5.10
C LEU A 34 -5.87 1.33 5.61
N SER A 35 -7.16 1.29 5.92
CA SER A 35 -7.90 2.34 6.64
C SER A 35 -8.01 1.90 8.10
N THR A 36 -7.18 2.46 8.97
CA THR A 36 -7.09 1.97 10.34
C THR A 36 -6.79 3.13 11.27
N THR A 37 -7.61 3.28 12.30
CA THR A 37 -7.34 4.13 13.45
C THR A 37 -6.29 3.43 14.31
N TRP A 38 -5.01 3.64 13.98
CA TRP A 38 -3.91 2.96 14.66
C TRP A 38 -3.76 3.47 16.10
N SER A 39 -4.34 2.75 17.07
CA SER A 39 -4.07 2.91 18.49
C SER A 39 -2.95 1.97 18.93
N LYS A 40 -2.08 2.41 19.86
CA LYS A 40 -0.93 1.64 20.36
C LYS A 40 -1.33 0.29 20.97
N ASP A 41 -2.54 0.17 21.48
CA ASP A 41 -2.94 -0.93 22.36
C ASP A 41 -3.89 -1.95 21.70
N ILE A 42 -4.33 -1.69 20.46
CA ILE A 42 -5.32 -2.53 19.78
C ILE A 42 -4.71 -3.13 18.52
N ILE A 43 -4.74 -4.45 18.40
CA ILE A 43 -4.44 -5.16 17.14
C ILE A 43 -5.62 -4.93 16.20
N ASP A 44 -5.39 -4.27 15.07
CA ASP A 44 -6.40 -4.15 14.03
C ASP A 44 -6.51 -5.49 13.29
N LEU A 45 -7.48 -6.30 13.68
CA LEU A 45 -7.74 -7.61 13.08
C LEU A 45 -8.05 -7.50 11.58
N ARG A 46 -8.71 -6.41 11.13
CA ARG A 46 -8.99 -6.21 9.70
C ARG A 46 -7.69 -6.00 8.94
N ALA A 47 -6.80 -5.16 9.47
CA ALA A 47 -5.50 -4.94 8.86
C ALA A 47 -4.69 -6.24 8.77
N MET A 48 -4.67 -7.04 9.83
CA MET A 48 -4.00 -8.35 9.84
C MET A 48 -4.58 -9.31 8.82
N SER A 49 -5.91 -9.38 8.67
CA SER A 49 -6.56 -10.21 7.66
C SER A 49 -6.18 -9.78 6.24
N MET A 50 -6.16 -8.47 5.97
CA MET A 50 -5.74 -7.94 4.66
C MET A 50 -4.27 -8.27 4.34
N LEU A 51 -3.38 -8.16 5.33
CA LEU A 51 -1.97 -8.53 5.17
C LEU A 51 -1.79 -10.03 4.91
N ASN A 52 -2.54 -10.89 5.62
CA ASN A 52 -2.53 -12.34 5.39
C ASN A 52 -3.05 -12.71 3.99
N LEU A 53 -4.16 -12.09 3.56
CA LEU A 53 -4.69 -12.28 2.21
C LEU A 53 -3.64 -11.86 1.16
N GLY A 54 -3.01 -10.70 1.34
CA GLY A 54 -1.91 -10.25 0.48
C GLY A 54 -0.73 -11.24 0.45
N ALA A 55 -0.36 -11.81 1.59
CA ALA A 55 0.71 -12.81 1.67
C ALA A 55 0.36 -14.09 0.90
N GLN A 56 -0.87 -14.56 1.02
CA GLN A 56 -1.37 -15.74 0.29
C GLN A 56 -1.43 -15.50 -1.21
N LEU A 57 -1.93 -14.35 -1.65
CA LEU A 57 -2.00 -13.97 -3.07
C LEU A 57 -0.61 -13.86 -3.71
N LYS A 58 0.41 -13.45 -2.94
CA LYS A 58 1.76 -13.28 -3.46
C LYS A 58 2.63 -14.51 -3.34
N ALA A 59 2.37 -15.39 -2.36
CA ALA A 59 3.22 -16.54 -2.04
C ALA A 59 4.73 -16.17 -1.97
N GLY A 60 5.04 -14.96 -1.51
CA GLY A 60 6.41 -14.44 -1.42
C GLY A 60 7.04 -13.94 -2.73
N GLN A 61 6.28 -13.84 -3.82
CA GLN A 61 6.77 -13.40 -5.14
C GLN A 61 6.15 -12.08 -5.63
N GLY A 62 6.94 -11.32 -6.37
CA GLY A 62 6.56 -10.01 -6.91
C GLY A 62 6.46 -8.92 -5.84
N LEU A 63 6.02 -7.74 -6.27
CA LEU A 63 5.89 -6.53 -5.47
C LEU A 63 4.61 -6.53 -4.64
N ALA A 64 4.75 -6.33 -3.34
CA ALA A 64 3.67 -5.95 -2.44
C ALA A 64 4.05 -4.68 -1.68
N ILE A 65 3.13 -3.72 -1.63
CA ILE A 65 3.27 -2.48 -0.86
C ILE A 65 2.07 -2.38 0.06
N ALA A 66 2.30 -2.42 1.38
CA ALA A 66 1.26 -2.16 2.37
C ALA A 66 1.27 -0.67 2.73
N CYS A 67 0.14 -0.02 2.55
CA CYS A 67 0.01 1.41 2.74
C CYS A 67 -1.05 1.76 3.78
N ALA A 68 -0.64 2.40 4.86
CA ALA A 68 -1.55 2.93 5.87
C ALA A 68 -1.92 4.40 5.56
N PHE A 69 -3.21 4.67 5.48
CA PHE A 69 -3.76 6.00 5.26
C PHE A 69 -4.06 6.65 6.62
N LEU A 70 -3.49 7.83 6.84
CA LEU A 70 -3.54 8.54 8.11
C LEU A 70 -4.19 9.91 7.94
N LYS A 71 -5.06 10.28 8.87
CA LYS A 71 -5.58 11.63 8.97
C LYS A 71 -4.52 12.50 9.68
N GLY A 72 -4.10 13.58 9.05
CA GLY A 72 -3.06 14.46 9.58
C GLY A 72 -2.38 15.26 8.47
N SER A 73 -1.36 16.04 8.84
CA SER A 73 -0.61 16.86 7.89
C SER A 73 0.88 16.52 7.90
N ALA A 74 1.47 16.59 6.70
CA ALA A 74 2.92 16.52 6.51
C ALA A 74 3.65 17.77 7.03
N ASP A 75 2.97 18.77 7.58
CA ASP A 75 3.59 19.94 8.21
C ASP A 75 3.71 19.77 9.73
N SER A 76 2.86 18.93 10.32
CA SER A 76 2.85 18.67 11.77
C SER A 76 3.99 17.72 12.16
N ALA A 77 4.88 18.19 13.04
CA ALA A 77 5.95 17.35 13.59
C ALA A 77 5.40 16.15 14.38
N LYS A 78 4.28 16.34 15.09
CA LYS A 78 3.59 15.28 15.83
C LYS A 78 3.06 14.21 14.89
N ASP A 79 2.45 14.61 13.77
CA ASP A 79 1.88 13.67 12.80
C ASP A 79 2.97 12.90 12.07
N LYS A 80 4.10 13.53 11.75
CA LYS A 80 5.29 12.85 11.19
C LYS A 80 5.80 11.74 12.12
N ILE A 81 5.89 12.03 13.42
CA ILE A 81 6.32 11.04 14.42
C ILE A 81 5.31 9.89 14.48
N HIS A 82 4.01 10.21 14.50
CA HIS A 82 2.95 9.20 14.49
C HIS A 82 3.01 8.32 13.22
N ALA A 83 3.15 8.93 12.04
CA ALA A 83 3.26 8.21 10.77
C ALA A 83 4.50 7.30 10.72
N LYS A 84 5.62 7.70 11.33
CA LYS A 84 6.79 6.84 11.46
C LYS A 84 6.50 5.64 12.37
N GLN A 85 5.85 5.86 13.51
CA GLN A 85 5.46 4.78 14.44
C GLN A 85 4.51 3.78 13.78
N VAL A 86 3.53 4.27 13.02
CA VAL A 86 2.60 3.43 12.25
C VAL A 86 3.35 2.60 11.21
N LYS A 87 4.25 3.22 10.44
CA LYS A 87 5.06 2.51 9.45
C LYS A 87 5.91 1.40 10.08
N ASP A 88 6.57 1.68 11.20
CA ASP A 88 7.41 0.71 11.90
C ASP A 88 6.57 -0.48 12.41
N ARG A 89 5.37 -0.21 12.93
CA ARG A 89 4.44 -1.25 13.35
C ARG A 89 3.94 -2.07 12.16
N LEU A 90 3.52 -1.42 11.08
CA LEU A 90 3.08 -2.09 9.86
C LEU A 90 4.17 -3.03 9.31
N THR A 91 5.43 -2.59 9.35
CA THR A 91 6.58 -3.43 8.97
C THR A 91 6.67 -4.70 9.83
N LYS A 92 6.45 -4.59 11.15
CA LYS A 92 6.42 -5.76 12.05
C LYS A 92 5.25 -6.67 11.75
N ASP A 93 4.07 -6.13 11.47
CA ASP A 93 2.87 -6.91 11.19
C ASP A 93 2.95 -7.61 9.82
N MET A 94 3.58 -6.99 8.82
CA MET A 94 3.97 -7.65 7.56
C MET A 94 4.92 -8.83 7.80
N ALA A 95 5.91 -8.68 8.69
CA ALA A 95 6.82 -9.76 9.02
C ALA A 95 6.09 -10.94 9.69
N LYS A 96 5.15 -10.67 10.61
CA LYS A 96 4.31 -11.71 11.25
C LYS A 96 3.47 -12.49 10.25
N THR A 97 2.88 -11.79 9.27
CA THR A 97 2.06 -12.40 8.20
C THR A 97 2.90 -12.98 7.06
N ARG A 98 4.24 -12.92 7.15
CA ARG A 98 5.19 -13.38 6.12
C ARG A 98 4.99 -12.68 4.77
N LEU A 99 4.41 -11.47 4.76
CA LEU A 99 4.28 -10.65 3.57
C LEU A 99 5.62 -9.97 3.26
N ARG A 100 6.31 -10.43 2.21
CA ARG A 100 7.51 -9.78 1.69
C ARG A 100 7.11 -8.56 0.85
N GLY A 101 7.60 -7.38 1.23
CA GLY A 101 7.24 -6.15 0.54
C GLY A 101 7.70 -4.91 1.29
N PHE A 102 7.09 -3.78 0.94
CA PHE A 102 7.41 -2.47 1.51
C PHE A 102 6.23 -1.90 2.31
N SER A 103 6.52 -1.22 3.41
CA SER A 103 5.54 -0.46 4.18
C SER A 103 5.62 1.03 3.82
N LYS A 104 4.45 1.67 3.69
CA LYS A 104 4.33 3.12 3.42
C LYS A 104 3.21 3.71 4.28
N THR A 105 3.39 4.95 4.71
CA THR A 105 2.34 5.76 5.33
C THR A 105 2.06 6.96 4.44
N ILE A 106 0.78 7.28 4.30
CA ILE A 106 0.30 8.38 3.46
C ILE A 106 -0.68 9.17 4.31
N PHE A 107 -0.46 10.48 4.39
CA PHE A 107 -1.50 11.38 4.87
C PHE A 107 -2.54 11.53 3.78
N TYR A 108 -3.82 11.57 4.18
CA TYR A 108 -4.89 11.90 3.24
C TYR A 108 -5.57 13.18 3.69
N SER A 109 -5.75 14.07 2.73
CA SER A 109 -6.74 15.15 2.74
C SER A 109 -7.57 15.02 1.47
N SER A 110 -8.72 15.69 1.40
CA SER A 110 -9.63 15.70 0.25
C SER A 110 -8.99 16.10 -1.09
N GLU A 111 -7.75 16.62 -1.08
CA GLU A 111 -7.04 17.10 -2.27
C GLU A 111 -5.86 16.21 -2.71
N GLN A 112 -5.52 15.14 -1.97
CA GLN A 112 -4.26 14.39 -2.19
C GLN A 112 -4.37 13.21 -3.18
N VAL A 113 -4.99 13.47 -4.33
CA VAL A 113 -5.16 12.59 -5.50
C VAL A 113 -3.84 12.01 -6.04
N ALA A 114 -2.76 12.80 -5.98
CA ALA A 114 -1.48 12.48 -6.60
C ALA A 114 -0.73 11.29 -5.94
N LEU A 115 -1.18 10.82 -4.78
CA LEU A 115 -0.45 9.82 -4.01
C LEU A 115 -0.62 8.38 -4.52
N PHE A 116 -1.72 8.04 -5.19
CA PHE A 116 -1.89 6.72 -5.81
C PHE A 116 -0.99 6.53 -7.03
N GLN A 117 -0.91 7.56 -7.88
CA GLN A 117 -0.09 7.56 -9.11
C GLN A 117 1.42 7.58 -8.82
N SER A 118 1.83 8.03 -7.63
CA SER A 118 3.24 8.17 -7.25
C SER A 118 3.79 6.99 -6.43
N ILE A 119 3.09 5.84 -6.41
CA ILE A 119 3.58 4.63 -5.75
C ILE A 119 4.32 3.76 -6.76
N GLY A 120 5.60 3.48 -6.47
CA GLY A 120 6.47 2.66 -7.31
C GLY A 120 7.63 3.46 -7.90
N ILE A 121 8.41 2.81 -8.75
CA ILE A 121 9.51 3.44 -9.50
C ILE A 121 9.68 2.75 -10.86
N GLY A 122 9.49 3.52 -11.95
CA GLY A 122 9.49 3.00 -13.33
C GLY A 122 8.52 1.82 -13.49
N GLY A 123 8.98 0.74 -14.13
CA GLY A 123 8.19 -0.49 -14.27
C GLY A 123 7.93 -1.27 -12.98
N LEU A 124 8.58 -0.92 -11.85
CA LEU A 124 8.26 -1.50 -10.53
C LEU A 124 7.19 -0.68 -9.83
N ARG A 125 5.95 -0.83 -10.28
CA ARG A 125 4.75 -0.20 -9.71
C ARG A 125 3.65 -1.22 -9.41
N PRO A 126 2.77 -0.97 -8.43
CA PRO A 126 1.57 -1.79 -8.26
C PRO A 126 0.68 -1.65 -9.50
N ASN A 127 -0.03 -2.73 -9.83
CA ASN A 127 -1.06 -2.78 -10.88
C ASN A 127 -2.40 -3.32 -10.35
N THR A 128 -2.43 -3.63 -9.05
CA THR A 128 -3.58 -4.22 -8.35
C THR A 128 -3.73 -3.56 -6.99
N ILE A 129 -4.88 -2.97 -6.72
CA ILE A 129 -5.19 -2.34 -5.44
C ILE A 129 -6.10 -3.29 -4.66
N LEU A 130 -5.69 -3.59 -3.43
CA LEU A 130 -6.43 -4.42 -2.50
C LEU A 130 -7.04 -3.54 -1.40
N LEU A 131 -8.37 -3.48 -1.36
CA LEU A 131 -9.17 -2.68 -0.43
C LEU A 131 -9.96 -3.59 0.50
N SER A 132 -10.14 -3.16 1.75
CA SER A 132 -11.13 -3.72 2.65
C SER A 132 -12.48 -3.01 2.50
N TRP A 133 -13.58 -3.74 2.59
CA TRP A 133 -14.91 -3.15 2.66
C TRP A 133 -15.01 -2.17 3.84
N PRO A 134 -15.57 -0.96 3.65
CA PRO A 134 -15.64 0.06 4.70
C PRO A 134 -16.70 -0.31 5.73
N LYS A 135 -16.55 0.20 6.97
CA LYS A 135 -17.64 0.14 7.95
C LYS A 135 -18.70 1.15 7.54
N THR A 136 -19.93 0.69 7.37
CA THR A 136 -21.06 1.56 6.98
C THR A 136 -21.43 2.60 8.03
N GLY A 137 -20.98 2.44 9.27
CA GLY A 137 -21.20 3.39 10.36
C GLY A 137 -20.11 4.47 10.50
N ASP A 138 -19.10 4.49 9.65
CA ASP A 138 -18.00 5.47 9.66
C ASP A 138 -17.99 6.24 8.33
N PRO A 139 -18.59 7.45 8.29
CA PRO A 139 -18.65 8.25 7.06
C PRO A 139 -17.27 8.61 6.49
N GLU A 140 -16.26 8.82 7.34
CA GLU A 140 -14.91 9.15 6.90
C GLU A 140 -14.25 7.93 6.23
N GLU A 141 -14.46 6.73 6.78
CA GLU A 141 -13.96 5.49 6.16
C GLU A 141 -14.66 5.19 4.83
N LEU A 142 -15.97 5.48 4.73
CA LEU A 142 -16.77 5.35 3.50
C LEU A 142 -16.29 6.32 2.41
N GLU A 143 -16.07 7.58 2.73
CA GLU A 143 -15.56 8.59 1.81
C GLU A 143 -14.18 8.19 1.30
N LEU A 144 -13.27 7.87 2.23
CA LEU A 144 -11.92 7.42 1.88
C LEU A 144 -11.94 6.13 1.04
N PHE A 145 -12.82 5.17 1.33
CA PHE A 145 -12.98 3.98 0.51
C PHE A 145 -13.43 4.32 -0.91
N THR A 146 -14.42 5.21 -1.04
CA THR A 146 -14.98 5.64 -2.33
C THR A 146 -13.91 6.32 -3.18
N GLU A 147 -13.13 7.22 -2.59
CA GLU A 147 -11.98 7.86 -3.25
C GLU A 147 -10.97 6.81 -3.74
N LYS A 148 -10.54 5.90 -2.86
CA LYS A 148 -9.58 4.84 -3.23
C LYS A 148 -10.08 3.97 -4.38
N LEU A 149 -11.37 3.65 -4.38
CA LEU A 149 -12.01 2.87 -5.43
C LEU A 149 -12.00 3.63 -6.77
N ILE A 150 -12.45 4.89 -6.76
CA ILE A 150 -12.49 5.75 -7.95
C ILE A 150 -11.08 5.91 -8.52
N TYR A 151 -10.08 6.22 -7.68
CA TYR A 151 -8.72 6.39 -8.14
C TYR A 151 -8.09 5.11 -8.65
N GLY A 152 -8.40 3.96 -8.03
CA GLY A 152 -7.96 2.68 -8.56
C GLY A 152 -8.43 2.43 -9.98
N VAL A 153 -9.68 2.77 -10.27
CA VAL A 153 -10.26 2.64 -11.61
C VAL A 153 -9.66 3.65 -12.59
N ILE A 154 -9.54 4.93 -12.20
CA ILE A 154 -8.98 6.00 -13.05
C ILE A 154 -7.53 5.72 -13.45
N THR A 155 -6.77 5.06 -12.56
CA THR A 155 -5.36 4.71 -12.80
C THR A 155 -5.19 3.37 -13.52
N GLU A 156 -6.27 2.81 -14.08
CA GLU A 156 -6.29 1.54 -14.81
C GLU A 156 -5.75 0.35 -14.00
N ASN A 157 -5.83 0.43 -12.68
CA ASN A 157 -5.46 -0.66 -11.80
C ASN A 157 -6.59 -1.68 -11.67
N CYS A 158 -6.22 -2.96 -11.51
CA CYS A 158 -7.18 -3.96 -11.04
C CYS A 158 -7.56 -3.62 -9.58
N VAL A 159 -8.85 -3.56 -9.26
CA VAL A 159 -9.31 -3.33 -7.88
C VAL A 159 -9.92 -4.60 -7.31
N LEU A 160 -9.38 -5.04 -6.17
CA LEU A 160 -9.86 -6.18 -5.40
C LEU A 160 -10.44 -5.67 -4.07
N VAL A 161 -11.70 -5.99 -3.80
CA VAL A 161 -12.38 -5.60 -2.55
C VAL A 161 -12.68 -6.84 -1.73
N ALA A 162 -12.10 -6.92 -0.54
CA ALA A 162 -12.36 -8.00 0.42
C ALA A 162 -13.44 -7.55 1.42
N LYS A 163 -14.44 -8.41 1.66
CA LYS A 163 -15.53 -8.19 2.61
C LYS A 163 -15.40 -9.15 3.79
#